data_AF-W5SLL9-F1
#
_entry.id   AF-W5SLL9-F1
#
_cell.length_a   1.000
_cell.length_b   1.000
_cell.length_c   1.000
_cell.angle_alpha   90.00
_cell.angle_beta   90.00
_cell.angle_gamma   90.00
#
_symmetry.space_group_name_H-M   'P 1'
#
loop_
_entity.id
_entity.type
_entity.pdbx_description
1 polymer ?
#
loop_
_entity_poly.entity_id
_entity_poly.type
_entity_poly.pdbx_seq_one_letter_code
_entity_poly.pdbx_strand_id
1 'polypeptide(L)'
;MFTSFGDMVGGVLGFNSNTKKSDVGAYFKKVHDTVEGTKTSLEKIVADMKKEGNPNAEATDMVVKKLVSEVFNKIIEGAKTASEAIGDASESIGNIAATNAGGAAGTNIDSLVNGIKSMVEVVLKEGNVDAGTEKKADGLTARTNADGEAGKLFGTTAIASADNAKKSAADASKAVGAVTGADILQVIVKNGTNASTEAANAKKDATIAGGL
;
A
#
# COMPACT_ATOMS: atom_id res chain seq x y z
N MET A 1 -19.56 13.91 -12.13
CA MET A 1 -19.55 12.53 -11.58
C MET A 1 -18.36 11.75 -12.13
N PHE A 2 -18.25 11.50 -13.44
CA PHE A 2 -17.06 10.81 -14.00
C PHE A 2 -15.80 11.69 -14.09
N THR A 3 -15.96 13.02 -14.01
CA THR A 3 -14.85 13.97 -13.99
C THR A 3 -14.04 13.95 -12.69
N SER A 4 -14.66 13.66 -11.53
CA SER A 4 -13.95 13.56 -10.25
C SER A 4 -13.06 12.32 -10.16
N PHE A 5 -13.35 11.26 -10.91
CA PHE A 5 -12.40 10.15 -11.13
C PHE A 5 -11.18 10.60 -11.95
N GLY A 6 -11.36 11.52 -12.91
CA GLY A 6 -10.27 12.09 -13.70
C GLY A 6 -9.22 12.82 -12.84
N ASP A 7 -9.64 13.50 -11.78
CA ASP A 7 -8.74 14.20 -10.84
C ASP A 7 -7.95 13.25 -9.91
N MET A 8 -8.36 11.98 -9.80
CA MET A 8 -7.55 10.93 -9.14
C MET A 8 -6.42 10.41 -10.03
N VAL A 9 -6.63 10.36 -11.35
CA VAL A 9 -5.66 9.80 -12.32
C VAL A 9 -4.76 10.89 -12.92
N GLY A 10 -5.24 12.14 -13.01
CA GLY A 10 -4.52 13.26 -13.62
C GLY A 10 -3.36 13.82 -12.78
N GLY A 11 -3.33 13.52 -11.48
CA GLY A 11 -2.15 13.73 -10.65
C GLY A 11 -1.24 12.51 -10.79
N VAL A 12 -0.27 12.56 -11.73
CA VAL A 12 0.91 11.67 -11.67
C VAL A 12 1.30 11.56 -10.21
N LEU A 13 1.42 10.34 -9.66
CA LEU A 13 1.48 10.01 -8.22
C LEU A 13 2.46 10.85 -7.37
N GLY A 14 3.26 11.74 -7.97
CA GLY A 14 3.88 12.90 -7.32
C GLY A 14 5.04 12.53 -6.41
N PHE A 15 5.22 11.23 -6.16
CA PHE A 15 6.24 10.70 -5.32
C PHE A 15 7.60 10.76 -6.01
N ASN A 16 8.59 11.18 -5.24
CA ASN A 16 9.98 11.29 -5.64
C ASN A 16 10.87 10.97 -4.42
N SER A 17 12.18 11.11 -4.54
CA SER A 17 13.13 10.80 -3.45
C SER A 17 12.90 11.60 -2.17
N ASN A 18 12.21 12.74 -2.25
CA ASN A 18 11.93 13.62 -1.11
C ASN A 18 10.53 13.42 -0.51
N THR A 19 9.77 12.42 -0.98
CA THR A 19 8.44 12.11 -0.46
C THR A 19 8.49 11.72 1.01
N LYS A 20 7.61 12.37 1.79
CA LYS A 20 7.43 12.10 3.21
C LYS A 20 6.32 11.07 3.43
N LYS A 21 6.34 10.40 4.57
CA LYS A 21 5.25 9.53 5.00
C LYS A 21 3.92 10.30 5.04
N SER A 22 3.91 11.55 5.52
CA SER A 22 2.71 12.39 5.54
C SER A 22 2.11 12.65 4.16
N ASP A 23 2.92 12.65 3.09
CA ASP A 23 2.41 12.77 1.71
C ASP A 23 1.60 11.52 1.31
N VAL A 24 2.01 10.34 1.80
CA VAL A 24 1.25 9.08 1.63
C VAL A 24 -0.03 9.12 2.47
N GLY A 25 0.03 9.67 3.68
CA GLY A 25 -1.17 9.92 4.50
C GLY A 25 -2.17 10.83 3.78
N ALA A 26 -1.69 11.93 3.20
CA ALA A 26 -2.50 12.85 2.40
C ALA A 26 -3.09 12.19 1.14
N TYR A 27 -2.37 11.26 0.52
CA TYR A 27 -2.90 10.46 -0.59
C TYR A 27 -4.13 9.64 -0.16
N PHE A 28 -4.04 8.89 0.94
CA PHE A 28 -5.18 8.11 1.44
C PHE A 28 -6.35 9.02 1.86
N LYS A 29 -6.07 10.18 2.45
CA LYS A 29 -7.11 11.18 2.73
C LYS A 29 -7.82 11.65 1.46
N LYS A 30 -7.07 11.93 0.38
CA LYS A 30 -7.66 12.31 -0.91
C LYS A 30 -8.53 11.20 -1.49
N VAL A 31 -8.11 9.93 -1.35
CA VAL A 31 -8.92 8.76 -1.75
C VAL A 31 -10.23 8.73 -0.95
N HIS A 32 -10.16 8.85 0.38
CA HIS A 32 -11.33 8.93 1.26
C HIS A 32 -12.30 10.02 0.80
N ASP A 33 -11.82 11.26 0.69
CA ASP A 33 -12.67 12.43 0.39
C ASP A 33 -13.33 12.30 -0.98
N THR A 34 -12.62 11.76 -1.97
CA THR A 34 -13.13 11.59 -3.33
C THR A 34 -14.21 10.52 -3.41
N VAL A 35 -14.01 9.38 -2.74
CA VAL A 35 -14.98 8.27 -2.75
C VAL A 35 -16.22 8.63 -1.93
N GLU A 36 -16.06 9.28 -0.77
CA GLU A 36 -17.18 9.79 0.05
C GLU A 36 -18.00 10.86 -0.70
N GLY A 37 -17.33 11.79 -1.40
CA GLY A 37 -18.01 12.78 -2.24
C GLY A 37 -18.79 12.13 -3.38
N THR A 38 -18.25 11.08 -3.99
CA THR A 38 -18.92 10.31 -5.06
C THR A 38 -20.12 9.55 -4.53
N LYS A 39 -19.99 8.88 -3.37
CA LYS A 39 -21.07 8.22 -2.66
C LYS A 39 -22.25 9.17 -2.41
N THR A 40 -21.97 10.30 -1.76
CA THR A 40 -22.99 11.31 -1.43
C THR A 40 -23.69 11.83 -2.69
N SER A 41 -22.92 12.04 -3.76
CA SER A 41 -23.48 12.54 -5.02
C SER A 41 -24.37 11.50 -5.71
N LEU A 42 -24.02 10.21 -5.68
CA LEU A 42 -24.87 9.14 -6.22
C LEU A 42 -26.17 8.98 -5.44
N GLU A 43 -26.09 9.00 -4.10
CA GLU A 43 -27.27 8.95 -3.24
C GLU A 43 -28.21 10.14 -3.48
N LYS A 44 -27.64 11.34 -3.70
CA LYS A 44 -28.42 12.53 -4.09
C LYS A 44 -29.11 12.35 -5.43
N ILE A 45 -28.42 11.85 -6.46
CA ILE A 45 -29.01 11.58 -7.78
C ILE A 45 -30.22 10.63 -7.64
N VAL A 46 -30.08 9.56 -6.87
CA VAL A 46 -31.18 8.62 -6.61
C VAL A 46 -32.36 9.31 -5.91
N ALA A 47 -32.09 10.14 -4.91
CA ALA A 47 -33.13 10.87 -4.20
C ALA A 47 -33.89 11.84 -5.13
N ASP A 48 -33.18 12.53 -6.02
CA ASP A 48 -33.79 13.47 -6.97
C ASP A 48 -34.57 12.71 -8.06
N MET A 49 -34.06 11.57 -8.56
CA MET A 49 -34.81 10.67 -9.46
C MET A 49 -36.15 10.23 -8.86
N LYS A 50 -36.17 9.88 -7.56
CA LYS A 50 -37.41 9.50 -6.85
C LYS A 50 -38.40 10.65 -6.78
N LYS A 51 -37.94 11.87 -6.48
CA LYS A 51 -38.80 13.07 -6.43
C LYS A 51 -39.39 13.43 -7.79
N GLU A 52 -38.61 13.26 -8.85
CA GLU A 52 -39.03 13.57 -10.22
C GLU A 52 -39.90 12.47 -10.87
N GLY A 53 -40.20 11.39 -10.14
CA GLY A 53 -41.01 10.29 -10.66
C GLY A 53 -40.31 9.49 -11.77
N ASN A 54 -38.97 9.43 -11.74
CA ASN A 54 -38.22 8.70 -12.74
C ASN A 54 -38.53 7.19 -12.63
N PRO A 55 -38.97 6.52 -13.72
CA PRO A 55 -39.38 5.12 -13.68
C PRO A 55 -38.23 4.15 -13.33
N ASN A 56 -36.97 4.59 -13.51
CA ASN A 56 -35.78 3.79 -13.20
C ASN A 56 -35.25 4.02 -11.77
N ALA A 57 -35.87 4.90 -10.97
CA ALA A 57 -35.34 5.32 -9.68
C ALA A 57 -35.10 4.15 -8.70
N GLU A 58 -36.02 3.19 -8.64
CA GLU A 58 -35.89 2.02 -7.75
C GLU A 58 -34.76 1.09 -8.20
N ALA A 59 -34.65 0.84 -9.51
CA ALA A 59 -33.56 0.02 -10.05
C ALA A 59 -32.20 0.66 -9.79
N THR A 60 -32.08 1.96 -10.01
CA THR A 60 -30.85 2.71 -9.72
C THR A 60 -30.53 2.73 -8.23
N ASP A 61 -31.52 2.92 -7.35
CA ASP A 61 -31.34 2.90 -5.89
C ASP A 61 -30.74 1.56 -5.41
N MET A 62 -31.24 0.44 -5.92
CA MET A 62 -30.71 -0.89 -5.57
C MET A 62 -29.24 -1.04 -5.96
N VAL A 63 -28.87 -0.62 -7.18
CA VAL A 63 -27.48 -0.71 -7.67
C VAL A 63 -26.56 0.22 -6.89
N VAL A 64 -27.01 1.46 -6.61
CA VAL A 64 -26.23 2.43 -5.83
C VAL A 64 -26.03 1.93 -4.41
N LYS A 65 -27.08 1.47 -3.72
CA LYS A 65 -26.97 0.89 -2.38
C LYS A 65 -25.99 -0.28 -2.33
N LYS A 66 -26.04 -1.17 -3.33
CA LYS A 66 -25.11 -2.30 -3.43
C LYS A 66 -23.67 -1.83 -3.63
N LEU A 67 -23.43 -0.89 -4.54
CA LEU A 67 -22.10 -0.30 -4.74
C LEU A 67 -21.56 0.35 -3.45
N VAL A 68 -22.43 1.07 -2.74
CA VAL A 68 -22.05 1.75 -1.50
C VAL A 68 -21.70 0.75 -0.41
N SER A 69 -22.57 -0.23 -0.16
CA SER A 69 -22.38 -1.19 0.92
C SER A 69 -21.26 -2.20 0.66
N GLU A 70 -21.11 -2.67 -0.57
CA GLU A 70 -20.13 -3.72 -0.91
C GLU A 70 -18.75 -3.16 -1.24
N VAL A 71 -18.65 -1.91 -1.72
CA VAL A 71 -17.40 -1.34 -2.23
C VAL A 71 -17.05 -0.01 -1.56
N PHE A 72 -17.87 1.04 -1.68
CA PHE A 72 -17.44 2.38 -1.26
C PHE A 72 -17.19 2.47 0.25
N ASN A 73 -18.07 1.91 1.09
CA ASN A 73 -17.88 1.97 2.54
C ASN A 73 -16.54 1.36 2.96
N LYS A 74 -16.13 0.23 2.37
CA LYS A 74 -14.84 -0.42 2.65
C LYS A 74 -13.65 0.42 2.18
N ILE A 75 -13.79 1.10 1.03
CA ILE A 75 -12.74 2.00 0.54
C ILE A 75 -12.62 3.24 1.44
N ILE A 76 -13.75 3.84 1.81
CA ILE A 76 -13.81 5.02 2.68
C ILE A 76 -13.19 4.70 4.05
N GLU A 77 -13.66 3.64 4.70
CA GLU A 77 -13.15 3.22 6.01
C GLU A 77 -11.66 2.85 5.94
N GLY A 78 -11.27 2.03 4.95
CA GLY A 78 -9.88 1.61 4.79
C GLY A 78 -8.92 2.78 4.52
N ALA A 79 -9.30 3.70 3.64
CA ALA A 79 -8.52 4.90 3.34
C ALA A 79 -8.42 5.83 4.55
N LYS A 80 -9.50 6.00 5.30
CA LYS A 80 -9.48 6.77 6.56
C LYS A 80 -8.51 6.16 7.56
N THR A 81 -8.64 4.86 7.84
CA THR A 81 -7.77 4.15 8.78
C THR A 81 -6.30 4.23 8.36
N ALA A 82 -5.99 4.03 7.07
CA ALA A 82 -4.63 4.15 6.56
C ALA A 82 -4.08 5.58 6.69
N SER A 83 -4.88 6.60 6.35
CA SER A 83 -4.50 8.00 6.51
C SER A 83 -4.23 8.38 7.97
N GLU A 84 -5.09 7.96 8.89
CA GLU A 84 -4.94 8.25 10.33
C GLU A 84 -3.76 7.50 10.93
N ALA A 85 -3.50 6.26 10.50
CA ALA A 85 -2.36 5.46 10.94
C ALA A 85 -1.02 6.12 10.59
N ILE A 86 -0.93 6.74 9.40
CA ILE A 86 0.26 7.45 8.93
C ILE A 86 0.38 8.82 9.62
N GLY A 87 -0.74 9.55 9.73
CA GLY A 87 -0.78 10.88 10.34
C GLY A 87 0.08 11.91 9.60
N ASP A 88 0.80 12.72 10.36
CA ASP A 88 1.66 13.82 9.91
C ASP A 88 3.17 13.47 9.97
N ALA A 89 3.50 12.18 9.96
CA ALA A 89 4.87 11.67 9.99
C ALA A 89 5.75 12.33 8.90
N SER A 90 6.76 13.08 9.35
CA SER A 90 7.55 13.96 8.47
C SER A 90 8.76 13.28 7.83
N GLU A 91 9.08 12.06 8.26
CA GLU A 91 10.21 11.28 7.76
C GLU A 91 10.01 10.89 6.30
N SER A 92 11.11 10.76 5.56
CA SER A 92 11.09 10.20 4.22
C SER A 92 10.58 8.75 4.22
N ILE A 93 9.88 8.36 3.15
CA ILE A 93 9.47 6.96 2.95
C ILE A 93 10.68 6.02 2.75
N GLY A 94 11.81 6.54 2.27
CA GLY A 94 13.08 5.81 2.12
C GLY A 94 14.09 6.12 3.23
N ASN A 95 13.62 6.50 4.42
CA ASN A 95 14.50 6.91 5.51
C ASN A 95 15.43 5.77 5.94
N ILE A 96 16.73 6.05 5.96
CA ILE A 96 17.77 5.16 6.49
C ILE A 96 18.25 5.70 7.82
N ALA A 97 18.38 4.83 8.82
CA ALA A 97 18.89 5.21 10.13
C ALA A 97 20.33 5.77 10.04
N ALA A 98 20.72 6.56 11.04
CA ALA A 98 22.08 7.06 11.15
C ALA A 98 23.10 5.90 11.21
N THR A 99 24.36 6.21 10.90
CA THR A 99 25.45 5.22 10.90
C THR A 99 25.47 4.41 12.20
N ASN A 100 25.50 3.08 12.06
CA ASN A 100 25.50 2.12 13.17
C ASN A 100 24.24 2.11 14.06
N ALA A 101 23.12 2.69 13.60
CA ALA A 101 21.82 2.59 14.27
C ALA A 101 20.87 1.65 13.52
N GLY A 102 20.00 0.95 14.26
CA GLY A 102 18.87 0.21 13.70
C GLY A 102 17.72 1.15 13.32
N GLY A 103 16.86 0.71 12.40
CA GLY A 103 15.61 1.41 12.10
C GLY A 103 14.64 1.40 13.28
N ALA A 104 13.79 2.43 13.38
CA ALA A 104 12.69 2.45 14.33
C ALA A 104 11.45 1.78 13.70
N ALA A 105 10.81 0.88 14.43
CA ALA A 105 9.54 0.30 14.02
C ALA A 105 8.45 1.38 14.01
N GLY A 106 7.53 1.31 13.04
CA GLY A 106 6.36 2.18 13.02
C GLY A 106 5.36 1.80 14.12
N THR A 107 4.67 2.79 14.67
CA THR A 107 3.75 2.61 15.82
C THR A 107 2.35 2.11 15.44
N ASN A 108 1.88 2.42 14.23
CA ASN A 108 0.51 2.12 13.78
C ASN A 108 0.49 1.25 12.51
N ILE A 109 1.50 0.42 12.30
CA ILE A 109 1.61 -0.43 11.10
C ILE A 109 0.41 -1.36 10.97
N ASP A 110 -0.11 -1.88 12.09
CA ASP A 110 -1.27 -2.77 12.07
C ASP A 110 -2.51 -2.09 11.50
N SER A 111 -2.78 -0.85 11.92
CA SER A 111 -3.89 -0.05 11.38
C SER A 111 -3.69 0.28 9.91
N LEU A 112 -2.47 0.62 9.50
CA LEU A 112 -2.15 0.89 8.09
C LEU A 112 -2.42 -0.35 7.22
N VAL A 113 -1.89 -1.51 7.62
CA VAL A 113 -2.06 -2.76 6.87
C VAL A 113 -3.51 -3.20 6.82
N ASN A 114 -4.25 -3.08 7.93
CA ASN A 114 -5.68 -3.39 7.96
C ASN A 114 -6.50 -2.42 7.09
N GLY A 115 -6.17 -1.13 7.10
CA GLY A 115 -6.79 -0.15 6.21
C GLY A 115 -6.60 -0.50 4.74
N ILE A 116 -5.36 -0.82 4.34
CA ILE A 116 -5.02 -1.29 2.98
C ILE A 116 -5.80 -2.56 2.64
N LYS A 117 -5.84 -3.54 3.56
CA LYS A 117 -6.53 -4.82 3.36
C LYS A 117 -8.02 -4.63 3.04
N SER A 118 -8.73 -3.80 3.81
CA SER A 118 -10.15 -3.52 3.56
C SER A 118 -10.42 -2.98 2.15
N MET A 119 -9.49 -2.20 1.59
CA MET A 119 -9.59 -1.68 0.23
C MET A 119 -9.24 -2.76 -0.81
N VAL A 120 -8.12 -3.45 -0.62
CA VAL A 120 -7.60 -4.45 -1.56
C VAL A 120 -8.59 -5.59 -1.76
N GLU A 121 -9.24 -6.07 -0.69
CA GLU A 121 -10.22 -7.15 -0.75
C GLU A 121 -11.42 -6.88 -1.67
N VAL A 122 -11.73 -5.62 -1.97
CA VAL A 122 -12.83 -5.26 -2.88
C VAL A 122 -12.40 -4.83 -4.27
N VAL A 123 -11.15 -4.35 -4.43
CA VAL A 123 -10.68 -3.81 -5.72
C VAL A 123 -9.72 -4.73 -6.47
N LEU A 124 -8.97 -5.58 -5.76
CA LEU A 124 -7.87 -6.34 -6.35
C LEU A 124 -8.21 -7.82 -6.49
N LYS A 125 -8.21 -8.32 -7.72
CA LYS A 125 -8.48 -9.74 -8.05
C LYS A 125 -7.25 -10.50 -8.56
N GLU A 126 -6.16 -9.78 -8.80
CA GLU A 126 -4.94 -10.30 -9.41
C GLU A 126 -3.74 -10.13 -8.47
N GLY A 127 -2.61 -10.71 -8.85
CA GLY A 127 -1.36 -10.70 -8.09
C GLY A 127 -0.96 -12.09 -7.60
N ASN A 128 0.34 -12.29 -7.43
CA ASN A 128 0.95 -13.53 -7.00
C ASN A 128 1.87 -13.26 -5.80
N VAL A 129 1.50 -13.82 -4.65
CA VAL A 129 2.24 -13.68 -3.40
C VAL A 129 3.64 -14.30 -3.43
N ASP A 130 3.91 -15.16 -4.41
CA ASP A 130 5.20 -15.83 -4.62
C ASP A 130 5.93 -15.30 -5.87
N ALA A 131 5.55 -14.12 -6.38
CA ALA A 131 6.14 -13.51 -7.56
C ALA A 131 7.66 -13.27 -7.44
N GLY A 132 8.30 -13.25 -8.61
CA GLY A 132 9.75 -13.11 -8.75
C GLY A 132 10.52 -14.38 -8.37
N THR A 133 11.74 -14.19 -7.88
CA THR A 133 12.76 -15.23 -7.73
C THR A 133 13.33 -15.26 -6.32
N GLU A 134 14.09 -16.31 -6.00
CA GLU A 134 14.85 -16.41 -4.75
C GLU A 134 16.27 -15.84 -4.85
N LYS A 135 16.63 -15.30 -6.03
CA LYS A 135 17.99 -14.88 -6.35
C LYS A 135 18.25 -13.48 -5.80
N LYS A 136 19.34 -13.34 -5.06
CA LYS A 136 19.82 -12.03 -4.61
C LYS A 136 20.44 -11.24 -5.78
N ALA A 137 20.50 -9.92 -5.66
CA ALA A 137 21.12 -9.08 -6.69
C ALA A 137 22.60 -9.41 -6.94
N ASP A 138 23.36 -9.70 -5.88
CA ASP A 138 24.77 -10.05 -5.96
C ASP A 138 24.98 -11.50 -6.43
N GLY A 139 25.62 -11.67 -7.60
CA GLY A 139 25.95 -12.98 -8.15
C GLY A 139 24.76 -13.87 -8.55
N LEU A 140 23.52 -13.40 -8.41
CA LEU A 140 22.29 -14.13 -8.77
C LEU A 140 22.15 -15.51 -8.11
N THR A 141 22.77 -15.72 -6.94
CA THR A 141 22.60 -16.93 -6.13
C THR A 141 21.36 -16.82 -5.23
N ALA A 142 20.90 -17.93 -4.67
CA ALA A 142 19.79 -17.90 -3.71
C ALA A 142 20.12 -17.05 -2.47
N ARG A 143 19.10 -16.40 -1.90
CA ARG A 143 19.17 -15.73 -0.59
C ARG A 143 19.29 -16.75 0.54
N THR A 144 20.13 -16.44 1.52
CA THR A 144 20.41 -17.28 2.69
C THR A 144 20.22 -16.56 4.03
N ASN A 145 19.62 -15.37 4.02
CA ASN A 145 19.56 -14.42 5.12
C ASN A 145 20.95 -14.01 5.66
N ALA A 146 21.91 -13.87 4.74
CA ALA A 146 23.27 -13.43 5.03
C ALA A 146 23.40 -11.90 4.97
N ASP A 147 24.50 -11.36 5.49
CA ASP A 147 24.84 -9.95 5.27
C ASP A 147 24.96 -9.66 3.77
N GLY A 148 24.45 -8.51 3.33
CA GLY A 148 24.38 -8.16 1.91
C GLY A 148 23.06 -8.55 1.22
N GLU A 149 22.09 -9.08 1.95
CA GLU A 149 20.75 -9.42 1.42
C GLU A 149 19.68 -8.48 1.98
N ALA A 150 18.56 -8.34 1.24
CA ALA A 150 17.52 -7.36 1.57
C ALA A 150 16.88 -7.55 2.95
N GLY A 151 16.75 -8.81 3.40
CA GLY A 151 16.19 -9.14 4.72
C GLY A 151 16.91 -8.48 5.89
N LYS A 152 18.20 -8.14 5.73
CA LYS A 152 18.98 -7.43 6.76
C LYS A 152 18.53 -5.99 7.02
N LEU A 153 17.80 -5.38 6.09
CA LEU A 153 17.25 -4.02 6.29
C LEU A 153 16.17 -3.99 7.38
N PHE A 154 15.54 -5.12 7.67
CA PHE A 154 14.54 -5.28 8.73
C PHE A 154 15.15 -5.63 10.09
N GLY A 155 16.47 -5.80 10.16
CA GLY A 155 17.18 -6.09 11.40
C GLY A 155 17.33 -4.86 12.29
N THR A 156 17.49 -5.09 13.59
CA THR A 156 17.80 -4.05 14.59
C THR A 156 19.30 -3.84 14.78
N THR A 157 20.13 -4.73 14.23
CA THR A 157 21.59 -4.66 14.30
C THR A 157 22.16 -3.98 13.06
N ALA A 158 23.21 -3.19 13.23
CA ALA A 158 23.92 -2.58 12.11
C ALA A 158 24.48 -3.63 11.15
N ILE A 159 24.38 -3.37 9.85
CA ILE A 159 24.98 -4.22 8.83
C ILE A 159 26.50 -4.04 8.91
N ALA A 160 27.25 -5.14 9.05
CA ALA A 160 28.64 -5.14 9.51
C ALA A 160 29.65 -4.39 8.62
N SER A 161 29.28 -4.04 7.39
CA SER A 161 30.12 -3.24 6.48
C SER A 161 29.30 -2.40 5.51
N ALA A 162 29.90 -1.30 5.02
CA ALA A 162 29.30 -0.46 4.00
C ALA A 162 29.05 -1.22 2.67
N ASP A 163 29.90 -2.20 2.33
CA ASP A 163 29.72 -3.05 1.16
C ASP A 163 28.47 -3.93 1.30
N ASN A 164 28.30 -4.56 2.48
CA ASN A 164 27.10 -5.34 2.78
C ASN A 164 25.84 -4.45 2.81
N ALA A 165 25.91 -3.24 3.37
CA ALA A 165 24.77 -2.32 3.34
C ALA A 165 24.36 -1.95 1.90
N LYS A 166 25.34 -1.68 1.03
CA LYS A 166 25.11 -1.41 -0.39
C LYS A 166 24.47 -2.61 -1.10
N LYS A 167 24.96 -3.83 -0.84
CA LYS A 167 24.40 -5.07 -1.39
C LYS A 167 22.97 -5.32 -0.92
N SER A 168 22.66 -5.13 0.36
CA SER A 168 21.31 -5.24 0.90
C SER A 168 20.34 -4.25 0.25
N ALA A 169 20.74 -2.99 0.08
CA ALA A 169 19.94 -1.98 -0.61
C ALA A 169 19.71 -2.30 -2.10
N ALA A 170 20.76 -2.79 -2.79
CA ALA A 170 20.65 -3.22 -4.18
C ALA A 170 19.71 -4.42 -4.33
N ASP A 171 19.77 -5.37 -3.40
CA ASP A 171 18.90 -6.55 -3.38
C ASP A 171 17.43 -6.18 -3.10
N ALA A 172 17.19 -5.23 -2.19
CA ALA A 172 15.86 -4.69 -1.92
C ALA A 172 15.28 -3.99 -3.15
N SER A 173 16.06 -3.13 -3.82
CA SER A 173 15.66 -2.47 -5.07
C SER A 173 15.35 -3.49 -6.17
N LYS A 174 16.16 -4.54 -6.31
CA LYS A 174 15.90 -5.63 -7.25
C LYS A 174 14.62 -6.38 -6.92
N ALA A 175 14.34 -6.65 -5.65
CA ALA A 175 13.11 -7.35 -5.24
C ALA A 175 11.86 -6.56 -5.64
N VAL A 176 11.83 -5.25 -5.36
CA VAL A 176 10.74 -4.36 -5.76
C VAL A 176 10.62 -4.27 -7.28
N GLY A 177 11.73 -4.17 -8.01
CA GLY A 177 11.73 -4.09 -9.48
C GLY A 177 11.38 -5.40 -10.20
N ALA A 178 11.37 -6.53 -9.50
CA ALA A 178 11.07 -7.84 -10.05
C ALA A 178 9.59 -8.26 -9.92
N VAL A 179 8.76 -7.44 -9.26
CA VAL A 179 7.35 -7.74 -8.99
C VAL A 179 6.44 -6.58 -9.39
N THR A 180 5.14 -6.83 -9.47
CA THR A 180 4.14 -5.80 -9.75
C THR A 180 3.57 -5.20 -8.45
N GLY A 181 2.93 -4.03 -8.55
CA GLY A 181 2.22 -3.44 -7.41
C GLY A 181 1.09 -4.33 -6.88
N ALA A 182 0.43 -5.12 -7.74
CA ALA A 182 -0.58 -6.09 -7.33
C ALA A 182 0.02 -7.22 -6.48
N ASP A 183 1.19 -7.72 -6.85
CA ASP A 183 1.91 -8.74 -6.06
C ASP A 183 2.25 -8.22 -4.67
N ILE A 184 2.76 -6.98 -4.58
CA ILE A 184 3.10 -6.30 -3.32
C ILE A 184 1.86 -6.17 -2.44
N LEU A 185 0.74 -5.67 -2.98
CA LEU A 185 -0.51 -5.51 -2.23
C LEU A 185 -1.05 -6.85 -1.73
N GLN A 186 -0.99 -7.91 -2.55
CA GLN A 186 -1.40 -9.25 -2.12
C GLN A 186 -0.52 -9.78 -0.99
N VAL A 187 0.80 -9.54 -1.04
CA VAL A 187 1.72 -9.92 0.05
C VAL A 187 1.41 -9.15 1.34
N ILE A 188 1.17 -7.84 1.27
CA ILE A 188 0.79 -7.02 2.43
C ILE A 188 -0.48 -7.60 3.08
N VAL A 189 -1.48 -7.96 2.28
CA VAL A 189 -2.73 -8.56 2.78
C VAL A 189 -2.51 -9.95 3.38
N LYS A 190 -1.70 -10.80 2.74
CA LYS A 190 -1.39 -12.16 3.21
C LYS A 190 -0.62 -12.14 4.52
N ASN A 191 0.44 -11.34 4.59
CA ASN A 191 1.34 -11.31 5.74
C ASN A 191 0.81 -10.44 6.88
N GLY A 192 -0.06 -9.47 6.56
CA GLY A 192 -0.66 -8.60 7.55
C GLY A 192 0.39 -7.84 8.35
N THR A 193 0.20 -7.83 9.67
CA THR A 193 1.09 -7.17 10.63
C THR A 193 2.48 -7.81 10.72
N ASN A 194 2.65 -9.03 10.20
CA ASN A 194 3.92 -9.76 10.21
C ASN A 194 4.80 -9.46 8.98
N ALA A 195 4.39 -8.55 8.08
CA ALA A 195 5.09 -8.29 6.83
C ALA A 195 6.60 -8.05 6.98
N SER A 196 7.01 -7.26 7.99
CA SER A 196 8.44 -7.00 8.29
C SER A 196 9.18 -8.27 8.74
N THR A 197 8.59 -9.06 9.64
CA THR A 197 9.18 -10.32 10.14
C THR A 197 9.33 -11.36 9.03
N GLU A 198 8.32 -11.46 8.17
CA GLU A 198 8.35 -12.35 7.01
C GLU A 198 9.41 -11.90 6.00
N ALA A 199 9.50 -10.60 5.71
CA ALA A 199 10.50 -10.04 4.80
C ALA A 199 11.94 -10.21 5.32
N ALA A 200 12.16 -10.12 6.64
CA ALA A 200 13.46 -10.36 7.26
C ALA A 200 14.00 -11.78 7.00
N ASN A 201 13.12 -12.75 6.77
CA ASN A 201 13.46 -14.16 6.51
C ASN A 201 13.15 -14.60 5.07
N ALA A 202 12.68 -13.67 4.24
CA ALA A 202 12.16 -13.96 2.93
C ALA A 202 13.28 -14.34 1.95
N LYS A 203 12.97 -15.32 1.11
CA LYS A 203 13.78 -15.63 -0.07
C LYS A 203 13.20 -15.00 -1.33
N LYS A 204 11.87 -14.95 -1.45
CA LYS A 204 11.17 -14.47 -2.64
C LYS A 204 11.14 -12.97 -2.73
N ASP A 205 11.24 -12.46 -3.96
CA ASP A 205 11.18 -11.03 -4.25
C ASP A 205 9.87 -10.39 -3.77
N ALA A 206 8.71 -11.04 -4.00
CA ALA A 206 7.42 -10.51 -3.58
C ALA A 206 7.31 -10.31 -2.05
N THR A 207 7.79 -11.28 -1.26
CA THR A 207 7.74 -11.18 0.20
C THR A 207 8.64 -10.07 0.74
N ILE A 208 9.82 -9.88 0.14
CA ILE A 208 10.72 -8.76 0.49
C ILE A 208 10.05 -7.44 0.13
N ALA A 209 9.53 -7.32 -1.10
CA ALA A 209 8.90 -6.10 -1.58
C ALA A 209 7.66 -5.72 -0.77
N GLY A 210 6.86 -6.69 -0.31
CA GLY A 210 5.69 -6.43 0.54
C GLY A 210 6.01 -6.13 2.00
N GLY A 211 7.26 -6.35 2.45
CA GLY A 211 7.69 -5.91 3.78
C GLY A 211 8.29 -4.51 3.82
N LEU A 212 8.80 -4.02 2.68
CA LEU A 212 9.40 -2.68 2.53
C LEU A 212 8.32 -1.60 2.53
#